data_AF-A0A7S0ENE2-F1
#
_entry.id   AF-A0A7S0ENE2-F1
#
_cell.length_a   1.000
_cell.length_b   1.000
_cell.length_c   1.000
_cell.angle_alpha   90.00
_cell.angle_beta   90.00
_cell.angle_gamma   90.00
#
_symmetry.space_group_name_H-M   'P 1'
#
loop_
_entity.id
_entity.type
_entity.pdbx_description
1 polymer ?
#
loop_
_entity_poly.entity_id
_entity_poly.type
_entity_poly.pdbx_seq_one_letter_code
_entity_poly.pdbx_strand_id
1 'polypeptide(L)'
;MGSNSGEVVVVPRNFVLLEELEKAEKGVGDMSVSLGLSRSDDISMSDWQCTILGPLSSPIDGRIVSLEIHCSDRYPFEAPKVRMQNKVNYPFVDAKGAVDPNKLSILKQWDRLHKDQRRLEAVLVDLKKEFAKPEYKKNVQPPDGATYN
;
A
#
# COMPACT_ATOMS: atom_id res chain seq x y z
N MET A 1 -2.99 -26.94 36.31
CA MET A 1 -2.24 -26.10 35.35
C MET A 1 -3.00 -26.16 34.04
N GLY A 2 -3.86 -25.17 33.77
CA GLY A 2 -4.64 -25.13 32.54
C GLY A 2 -3.76 -24.66 31.40
N SER A 3 -3.39 -25.57 30.50
CA SER A 3 -2.78 -25.22 29.22
C SER A 3 -3.83 -24.49 28.38
N ASN A 4 -3.80 -23.16 28.37
CA ASN A 4 -4.49 -22.36 27.36
C ASN A 4 -3.84 -22.67 26.01
N SER A 5 -4.39 -23.65 25.31
CA SER A 5 -4.25 -23.73 23.85
C SER A 5 -5.03 -22.54 23.30
N GLY A 6 -4.34 -21.40 23.18
CA GLY A 6 -4.93 -20.19 22.62
C GLY A 6 -5.43 -20.51 21.21
N GLU A 7 -6.74 -20.60 21.06
CA GLU A 7 -7.38 -20.81 19.78
C GLU A 7 -6.95 -19.67 18.84
N VAL A 8 -6.27 -20.01 17.75
CA VAL A 8 -5.82 -19.03 16.78
C VAL A 8 -7.06 -18.57 16.01
N VAL A 9 -7.68 -17.48 16.47
CA VAL A 9 -8.79 -16.86 15.75
C VAL A 9 -8.29 -16.39 14.39
N VAL A 10 -8.90 -16.92 13.33
CA VAL A 10 -8.63 -16.52 11.95
C VAL A 10 -9.77 -15.64 11.49
N VAL A 11 -9.47 -14.35 11.27
CA VAL A 11 -10.43 -13.39 10.71
C VAL A 11 -10.50 -13.62 9.19
N PRO A 12 -11.70 -13.80 8.60
CA PRO A 12 -11.83 -13.97 7.15
C PRO A 12 -11.42 -12.71 6.38
N ARG A 13 -10.90 -12.89 5.15
CA ARG A 13 -10.43 -11.82 4.25
C ARG A 13 -11.38 -10.63 4.17
N ASN A 14 -12.67 -10.88 3.92
CA ASN A 14 -13.65 -9.81 3.72
C ASN A 14 -13.84 -8.95 4.97
N PHE A 15 -13.77 -9.54 6.17
CA PHE A 15 -13.86 -8.76 7.41
C PHE A 15 -12.63 -7.88 7.61
N VAL A 16 -11.44 -8.37 7.24
CA VAL A 16 -10.22 -7.55 7.27
C VAL A 16 -10.34 -6.36 6.31
N LEU A 17 -10.78 -6.61 5.07
CA LEU A 17 -10.93 -5.55 4.07
C LEU A 17 -12.04 -4.55 4.42
N LEU A 18 -13.15 -5.00 5.01
CA LEU A 18 -14.19 -4.11 5.53
C LEU A 18 -13.68 -3.23 6.68
N GLU A 19 -12.90 -3.79 7.61
CA GLU A 19 -12.28 -3.02 8.68
C GLU A 19 -11.32 -1.95 8.12
N GLU A 20 -10.57 -2.29 7.08
CA GLU A 20 -9.67 -1.34 6.41
C GLU A 20 -10.43 -0.23 5.67
N LEU A 21 -11.53 -0.57 4.99
CA LEU A 21 -12.40 0.41 4.34
C LEU A 21 -13.01 1.38 5.36
N GLU A 22 -13.56 0.86 6.45
CA GLU A 22 -14.18 1.65 7.51
C GLU A 22 -13.17 2.62 8.15
N LYS A 23 -11.93 2.19 8.38
CA LYS A 23 -10.87 3.05 8.90
C LYS A 23 -10.50 4.17 7.92
N ALA A 24 -10.40 3.83 6.64
CA ALA A 24 -10.06 4.79 5.60
C ALA A 24 -11.15 5.85 5.43
N GLU A 25 -12.43 5.45 5.42
CA GLU A 25 -13.58 6.38 5.31
C GLU A 25 -13.71 7.31 6.52
N LYS A 26 -13.31 6.84 7.71
CA LYS A 26 -13.26 7.66 8.92
C LYS A 26 -12.05 8.61 8.96
N GLY A 27 -11.11 8.50 8.02
CA GLY A 27 -9.87 9.28 8.01
C GLY A 27 -8.97 8.99 9.21
N VAL A 28 -9.01 7.76 9.74
CA VAL A 28 -8.16 7.34 10.87
C VAL A 28 -6.82 6.86 10.31
N GLY A 29 -5.71 7.40 10.81
CA GLY A 29 -4.37 6.97 10.41
C GLY A 29 -3.47 8.11 9.94
N ASP A 30 -2.49 7.81 9.08
CA ASP A 30 -1.62 8.81 8.46
C ASP A 30 -2.39 9.62 7.40
N MET A 31 -2.70 10.88 7.70
CA MET A 31 -3.47 11.80 6.84
C MET A 31 -2.81 12.13 5.49
N SER A 32 -1.56 11.72 5.28
CA SER A 32 -0.85 11.91 4.00
C SER A 32 -1.07 10.77 3.02
N VAL A 33 -1.73 9.69 3.44
CA VAL A 33 -2.13 8.59 2.56
C VAL A 33 -3.64 8.45 2.58
N SER A 34 -4.20 7.99 1.48
CA SER A 34 -5.61 7.62 1.43
C SER A 34 -5.79 6.37 0.57
N LEU A 35 -6.84 5.62 0.88
CA LEU A 35 -7.22 4.40 0.18
C LEU A 35 -8.74 4.27 0.16
N GLY A 36 -9.27 3.68 -0.91
CA GLY A 36 -10.68 3.34 -1.05
C GLY A 36 -10.85 2.32 -2.16
N LEU A 37 -12.05 1.76 -2.29
CA LEU A 37 -12.33 0.82 -3.37
C LEU A 37 -12.22 1.51 -4.73
N SER A 38 -11.57 0.86 -5.70
CA SER A 38 -11.54 1.35 -7.09
C SER A 38 -12.94 1.38 -7.70
N ARG A 39 -13.81 0.47 -7.27
CA ARG A 39 -15.21 0.38 -7.68
C ARG A 39 -16.11 0.15 -6.48
N SER A 40 -17.14 0.96 -6.34
CA SER A 40 -18.10 0.86 -5.23
C SER A 40 -19.00 -0.38 -5.31
N ASP A 41 -19.13 -1.00 -6.48
CA ASP A 41 -19.91 -2.23 -6.69
C ASP A 41 -19.07 -3.52 -6.55
N ASP A 42 -17.77 -3.41 -6.26
CA ASP A 42 -16.90 -4.56 -6.03
C ASP A 42 -17.11 -5.17 -4.64
N ILE A 43 -18.00 -6.16 -4.56
CA ILE A 43 -18.27 -6.94 -3.35
C ILE A 43 -17.02 -7.72 -2.89
N SER A 44 -16.11 -8.05 -3.81
CA SER A 44 -14.89 -8.78 -3.48
C SER A 44 -13.83 -7.89 -2.81
N MET A 45 -13.96 -6.56 -2.89
CA MET A 45 -13.02 -5.59 -2.31
C MET A 45 -11.57 -5.87 -2.72
N SER A 46 -11.37 -6.23 -3.99
CA SER A 46 -10.07 -6.72 -4.47
C SER A 46 -9.20 -5.60 -5.00
N ASP A 47 -9.79 -4.60 -5.64
CA ASP A 47 -9.06 -3.48 -6.23
C ASP A 47 -9.28 -2.18 -5.46
N TRP A 48 -8.18 -1.58 -5.05
CA TRP A 48 -8.15 -0.38 -4.23
C TRP A 48 -7.43 0.75 -4.95
N GLN A 49 -8.06 1.90 -4.97
CA GLN A 49 -7.48 3.16 -5.39
C GLN A 49 -6.84 3.83 -4.20
N CYS A 50 -5.55 4.18 -4.30
CA CYS A 50 -4.83 4.83 -3.22
C CYS A 50 -4.11 6.08 -3.71
N THR A 51 -3.81 6.98 -2.77
CA THR A 51 -2.95 8.15 -3.00
C THR A 51 -1.96 8.33 -1.88
N ILE A 52 -0.79 8.88 -2.22
CA ILE A 52 0.26 9.29 -1.29
C ILE A 52 0.61 10.74 -1.59
N LEU A 53 0.55 11.59 -0.57
CA LEU A 53 1.14 12.92 -0.61
C LEU A 53 2.66 12.79 -0.55
N GLY A 54 3.32 13.29 -1.59
CA GLY A 54 4.76 13.26 -1.76
C GLY A 54 5.50 13.78 -0.51
N PRO A 55 6.45 13.02 0.05
CA PRO A 55 7.16 13.42 1.26
C PRO A 55 7.95 14.72 1.07
N LEU A 56 8.03 15.51 2.13
CA LEU A 56 8.88 16.70 2.18
C LEU A 56 10.33 16.36 1.83
N SER A 57 10.99 17.22 1.07
CA SER A 57 12.38 17.06 0.63
C SER A 57 12.66 15.83 -0.26
N SER A 58 11.63 15.17 -0.78
CA SER A 58 11.75 14.14 -1.81
C SER A 58 11.61 14.76 -3.22
N PRO A 59 12.01 14.06 -4.29
CA PRO A 59 11.79 14.53 -5.67
C PRO A 59 10.32 14.72 -6.07
N ILE A 60 9.41 14.13 -5.31
CA ILE A 60 7.95 14.20 -5.52
C ILE A 60 7.26 15.08 -4.46
N ASP A 61 8.00 15.90 -3.72
CA ASP A 61 7.47 16.79 -2.67
C ASP A 61 6.27 17.60 -3.17
N GLY A 62 5.17 17.56 -2.39
CA GLY A 62 3.92 18.25 -2.69
C GLY A 62 3.04 17.62 -3.78
N ARG A 63 3.51 16.57 -4.47
CA ARG A 63 2.71 15.88 -5.50
C ARG A 63 1.71 14.92 -4.85
N ILE A 64 0.55 14.76 -5.47
CA ILE A 64 -0.38 13.67 -5.15
C ILE A 64 -0.06 12.51 -6.09
N VAL A 65 0.43 11.41 -5.54
CA VAL A 65 0.82 10.22 -6.30
C VAL A 65 -0.24 9.15 -6.13
N SER A 66 -0.94 8.83 -7.21
CA SER A 66 -1.96 7.79 -7.29
C SER A 66 -1.36 6.43 -7.66
N LEU A 67 -1.87 5.39 -7.02
CA LEU A 67 -1.53 4.00 -7.25
C LEU A 67 -2.74 3.10 -7.00
N GLU A 68 -2.64 1.88 -7.50
CA GLU A 68 -3.59 0.80 -7.28
C GLU A 68 -2.96 -0.28 -6.41
N ILE A 69 -3.79 -0.85 -5.54
CA ILE A 69 -3.46 -2.03 -4.76
C ILE A 69 -4.47 -3.14 -5.10
N HIS A 70 -3.96 -4.31 -5.44
CA HIS A 70 -4.77 -5.49 -5.71
C HIS A 70 -4.57 -6.56 -4.62
N CYS A 71 -5.66 -6.88 -3.93
CA CYS A 71 -5.74 -7.89 -2.89
C CYS A 71 -6.20 -9.22 -3.49
N SER A 72 -5.31 -10.22 -3.55
CA SER A 72 -5.67 -11.57 -4.01
C SER A 72 -6.68 -12.24 -3.06
N ASP A 73 -7.28 -13.35 -3.48
CA ASP A 73 -8.16 -14.18 -2.65
C ASP A 73 -7.49 -14.68 -1.35
N ARG A 74 -6.16 -14.64 -1.30
CA ARG A 74 -5.36 -15.06 -0.13
C ARG A 74 -4.92 -13.90 0.75
N TYR A 75 -5.28 -12.66 0.44
CA TYR A 75 -5.09 -11.54 1.37
C TYR A 75 -5.87 -11.80 2.69
N PRO A 76 -5.35 -11.42 3.87
CA PRO A 76 -4.06 -10.80 4.17
C PRO A 76 -2.91 -11.80 4.40
N PHE A 77 -3.11 -13.10 4.12
CA PHE A 77 -2.03 -14.08 4.23
C PHE A 77 -0.94 -13.84 3.20
N GLU A 78 -1.31 -13.50 1.97
CA GLU A 78 -0.39 -13.02 0.93
C GLU A 78 -0.39 -11.51 0.82
N ALA A 79 0.77 -10.95 0.49
CA ALA A 79 0.95 -9.53 0.26
C ALA A 79 0.12 -9.06 -0.94
N PRO A 80 -0.46 -7.85 -0.89
CA PRO A 80 -1.14 -7.31 -2.04
C PRO A 80 -0.13 -6.90 -3.13
N LYS A 81 -0.60 -6.81 -4.37
CA LYS A 81 0.19 -6.28 -5.49
C LYS A 81 0.00 -4.76 -5.56
N VAL A 82 1.07 -4.05 -5.86
CA VAL A 82 1.06 -2.57 -5.91
C VAL A 82 1.48 -2.11 -7.31
N ARG A 83 0.73 -1.17 -7.88
CA ARG A 83 0.99 -0.59 -9.19
C ARG A 83 0.79 0.92 -9.16
N MET A 84 1.82 1.67 -9.51
CA MET A 84 1.75 3.12 -9.68
C MET A 84 0.88 3.47 -10.88
N GLN A 85 -0.05 4.41 -10.72
CA GLN A 85 -0.79 5.00 -11.84
C GLN A 85 -0.06 6.22 -12.38
N ASN A 86 0.46 7.08 -11.49
CA ASN A 86 1.33 8.18 -11.89
C ASN A 86 2.77 7.70 -12.11
N LYS A 87 3.41 8.23 -13.15
CA LYS A 87 4.81 7.98 -13.46
C LYS A 87 5.71 8.58 -12.39
N VAL A 88 6.53 7.71 -11.81
CA VAL A 88 7.55 8.06 -10.83
C VAL A 88 8.85 7.36 -11.19
N ASN A 89 9.97 8.03 -10.94
CA ASN A 89 11.30 7.47 -11.20
C ASN A 89 11.94 7.01 -9.88
N TYR A 90 11.71 5.74 -9.56
CA TYR A 90 12.29 5.04 -8.42
C TYR A 90 12.71 3.62 -8.84
N PRO A 91 13.80 3.06 -8.29
CA PRO A 91 14.35 1.78 -8.74
C PRO A 91 13.49 0.56 -8.38
N PHE A 92 12.47 0.75 -7.55
CA PHE A 92 11.50 -0.27 -7.19
C PHE A 92 10.21 -0.21 -8.02
N VAL A 93 10.13 0.68 -9.00
CA VAL A 93 8.99 0.80 -9.92
C VAL A 93 9.48 0.49 -11.34
N ASP A 94 8.83 -0.45 -12.02
CA ASP A 94 9.18 -0.82 -13.39
C ASP A 94 8.59 0.15 -14.43
N ALA A 95 8.91 -0.08 -15.71
CA ALA A 95 8.44 0.77 -16.82
C ALA A 95 6.91 0.77 -17.03
N LYS A 96 6.17 -0.17 -16.41
CA LYS A 96 4.71 -0.28 -16.45
C LYS A 96 4.06 0.18 -15.13
N GLY A 97 4.85 0.69 -14.19
CA GLY A 97 4.39 1.14 -12.90
C GLY A 97 4.27 0.02 -11.85
N ALA A 98 4.60 -1.22 -12.16
CA ALA A 98 4.54 -2.30 -11.17
C ALA A 98 5.65 -2.13 -10.12
N VAL A 99 5.30 -2.30 -8.85
CA VAL A 99 6.25 -2.19 -7.74
C VAL A 99 6.88 -3.54 -7.45
N ASP A 100 8.21 -3.59 -7.35
CA ASP A 100 8.95 -4.81 -6.98
C ASP A 100 8.79 -5.12 -5.48
N PRO A 101 8.11 -6.21 -5.10
CA PRO A 101 7.88 -6.55 -3.70
C PRO A 101 9.19 -6.86 -2.94
N ASN A 102 10.28 -7.18 -3.63
CA ASN A 102 11.57 -7.46 -2.98
C ASN A 102 12.31 -6.21 -2.52
N LYS A 103 11.89 -5.03 -3.00
CA LYS A 103 12.50 -3.74 -2.68
C LYS A 103 11.78 -3.01 -1.55
N LEU A 104 10.52 -3.34 -1.30
CA LEU A 104 9.76 -2.83 -0.16
C LEU A 104 9.88 -3.80 1.03
N SER A 105 10.28 -3.28 2.18
CA SER A 105 10.52 -4.11 3.37
C SER A 105 9.24 -4.79 3.83
N ILE A 106 8.11 -4.07 3.79
CA ILE A 106 6.81 -4.61 4.22
C ILE A 106 6.33 -5.76 3.33
N LEU A 107 6.52 -5.66 2.00
CA LEU A 107 6.07 -6.70 1.07
C LEU A 107 7.01 -7.91 1.11
N LYS A 108 8.32 -7.67 1.19
CA LYS A 108 9.33 -8.74 1.29
C LYS A 108 9.18 -9.59 2.56
N GLN A 109 8.80 -8.96 3.67
CA GLN A 109 8.72 -9.63 4.97
C GLN A 109 7.28 -9.94 5.39
N TRP A 110 6.32 -9.83 4.47
CA TRP A 110 4.89 -9.93 4.75
C TRP A 110 4.52 -11.13 5.62
N ASP A 111 5.01 -12.32 5.27
CA ASP A 111 4.73 -13.57 6.00
C ASP A 111 5.30 -13.64 7.41
N ARG A 112 6.25 -12.76 7.74
CA ARG A 112 6.88 -12.65 9.07
C ARG A 112 6.23 -11.59 9.95
N LEU A 113 5.48 -10.66 9.36
CA LEU A 113 4.77 -9.62 10.10
C LEU A 113 3.64 -10.22 10.93
N HIS A 114 3.36 -9.60 12.07
CA HIS A 114 2.20 -9.95 12.86
C HIS A 114 0.91 -9.63 12.08
N LYS A 115 -0.18 -10.36 12.34
CA LYS A 115 -1.39 -10.32 11.50
C LYS A 115 -2.08 -8.94 11.50
N ASP A 116 -1.89 -8.14 12.53
CA ASP A 116 -2.38 -6.77 12.68
C ASP A 116 -1.58 -5.74 11.86
N GLN A 117 -0.31 -6.03 11.54
CA GLN A 117 0.56 -5.17 10.72
C GLN A 117 0.37 -5.37 9.22
N ARG A 118 -0.22 -6.50 8.82
CA ARG A 118 -0.54 -6.84 7.43
C ARG A 118 -1.77 -6.08 6.96
N ARG A 119 -1.60 -4.79 6.67
CA ARG A 119 -2.65 -3.84 6.26
C ARG A 119 -2.21 -2.98 5.07
N LEU A 120 -3.16 -2.54 4.27
CA LEU A 120 -2.96 -1.69 3.10
C LEU A 120 -2.38 -0.34 3.47
N GLU A 121 -2.86 0.29 4.55
CA GLU A 121 -2.30 1.56 5.04
C GLU A 121 -0.81 1.41 5.36
N ALA A 122 -0.40 0.30 5.98
CA ALA A 122 1.00 0.05 6.30
C ALA A 122 1.86 -0.06 5.02
N VAL A 123 1.31 -0.60 3.93
CA VAL A 123 1.99 -0.63 2.61
C VAL A 123 2.19 0.79 2.07
N LEU A 124 1.18 1.64 2.15
CA LEU A 124 1.28 3.04 1.71
C LEU A 124 2.30 3.84 2.53
N VAL A 125 2.30 3.64 3.85
CA VAL A 125 3.25 4.29 4.77
C VAL A 125 4.68 3.81 4.51
N ASP A 126 4.91 2.52 4.27
CA ASP A 126 6.24 2.00 3.92
C ASP A 126 6.72 2.56 2.57
N LEU A 127 5.85 2.55 1.56
CA LEU A 127 6.14 3.13 0.23
C LEU A 127 6.48 4.63 0.33
N LYS A 128 5.74 5.38 1.15
CA LYS A 128 6.03 6.80 1.42
C LYS A 128 7.41 6.99 2.07
N LYS A 129 7.82 6.12 2.99
CA LYS A 129 9.17 6.17 3.59
C LYS A 129 10.25 5.89 2.56
N GLU A 130 10.00 4.95 1.65
CA GLU A 130 10.92 4.65 0.54
C GLU A 130 11.09 5.85 -0.39
N PHE A 131 10.01 6.57 -0.72
CA PHE A 131 10.12 7.81 -1.50
C PHE A 131 10.97 8.90 -0.83
N ALA A 132 10.99 8.93 0.50
CA ALA A 132 11.72 9.92 1.29
C ALA A 132 13.22 9.58 1.47
N LYS A 133 13.69 8.40 1.02
CA LYS A 133 15.09 8.01 1.25
C LYS A 133 16.07 9.01 0.59
N PRO A 134 17.13 9.43 1.31
CA PRO A 134 18.08 10.41 0.80
C PRO A 134 18.77 10.01 -0.52
N GLU A 135 18.92 8.71 -0.75
CA GLU A 135 19.51 8.14 -1.97
C GLU A 135 18.75 8.53 -3.25
N TYR A 136 17.45 8.82 -3.14
CA TYR A 136 16.61 9.19 -4.28
C TYR A 136 16.48 10.69 -4.49
N LYS A 137 17.05 11.53 -3.60
CA LYS A 137 16.87 12.99 -3.63
C LYS A 137 17.28 13.65 -4.95
N LYS A 138 18.18 13.01 -5.72
CA LYS A 138 18.68 13.49 -7.01
C LYS A 138 17.97 12.87 -8.22
N ASN A 139 16.99 11.99 -8.02
CA ASN A 139 16.27 11.35 -9.12
C ASN A 139 15.45 12.40 -9.88
N VAL A 140 15.69 12.51 -11.18
CA VAL A 140 14.85 13.32 -12.06
C VAL A 140 13.51 12.63 -12.23
N GLN A 141 12.43 13.32 -11.83
CA GLN A 141 11.08 12.80 -11.95
C GLN A 141 10.45 13.16 -13.30
N PRO A 142 9.54 12.32 -13.82
CA PRO A 142 8.63 12.71 -14.89
C PRO A 142 7.80 13.95 -14.53
N PRO A 143 7.17 14.61 -15.53
CA PRO A 143 6.22 15.68 -15.29
C PRO A 143 5.13 15.25 -14.30
N ASP A 144 4.70 16.18 -13.45
CA ASP A 144 3.61 15.91 -12.51
C ASP A 144 2.31 15.57 -13.26
N GLY A 145 1.54 14.63 -12.72
CA GLY A 145 0.34 14.11 -13.37
C GLY A 145 0.56 13.16 -14.55
N ALA A 146 1.80 12.92 -14.99
CA ALA A 146 2.07 11.91 -16.03
C ALA A 146 1.62 10.51 -15.55
N THR A 147 0.99 9.72 -16.41
CA THR A 147 0.46 8.38 -16.08
C THR A 147 1.10 7.27 -16.92
N TYR A 148 1.08 6.04 -16.39
CA TYR A 148 1.38 4.83 -17.16
C TYR A 148 0.19 4.49 -18.07
N ASN A 149 0.49 3.98 -19.27
CA ASN A 149 -0.51 3.50 -20.23
C ASN A 149 -0.90 2.05 -19.94
#